data_AF-A0A151H451-F1
#
_entry.id   AF-A0A151H451-F1
#
_cell.length_a   1.000
_cell.length_b   1.000
_cell.length_c   1.000
_cell.angle_alpha   90.00
_cell.angle_beta   90.00
_cell.angle_gamma   90.00
#
_symmetry.space_group_name_H-M   'P 1'
#
loop_
_entity.id
_entity.type
_entity.pdbx_description
1 polymer ?
#
loop_
_entity_poly.entity_id
_entity_poly.type
_entity_poly.pdbx_seq_one_letter_code
_entity_poly.pdbx_strand_id
1 'polypeptide(L)'
;HREGCREVTDWFEDKFGEVAHSQEKWAYKRGHSASGDNWLEKWNERPEEKSATKSGSNARGDEWSEQWKETFDENGEKSTTWAEKTGRNAQGDAWYETWLERRSNWKMAIKEGRNARGEEWQEKWGEDLHEDGSGEKWCQKWAKDNAGNRHGKSWGDRWGKDGKGGHRWGEEWSNDDVNKWWHDTDGRPAGC
;
A
#
# COMPACT_ATOMS: atom_id res chain seq x y z
N HIS A 1 14.34 2.33 53.94
CA HIS A 1 13.41 1.94 52.86
C HIS A 1 13.59 2.89 51.68
N ARG A 2 14.36 2.48 50.67
CA ARG A 2 14.27 3.06 49.32
C ARG A 2 13.79 1.91 48.45
N GLU A 3 12.56 2.02 47.97
CA GLU A 3 11.97 1.04 47.06
C GLU A 3 12.83 1.00 45.79
N GLY A 4 13.46 -0.14 45.54
CA GLY A 4 14.16 -0.40 44.30
C GLY A 4 13.13 -0.55 43.20
N CYS A 5 12.87 0.54 42.46
CA CYS A 5 12.18 0.46 41.19
C CYS A 5 13.03 -0.43 40.28
N ARG A 6 12.55 -1.64 39.99
CA ARG A 6 13.13 -2.52 38.97
C ARG A 6 13.23 -1.72 37.67
N GLU A 7 14.44 -1.60 37.14
CA GLU A 7 14.67 -1.18 35.76
C GLU A 7 13.80 -2.02 34.83
N VAL A 8 13.14 -1.35 33.89
CA VAL A 8 12.38 -1.99 32.83
C VAL A 8 13.40 -2.70 31.93
N THR A 9 13.48 -4.02 32.07
CA THR A 9 14.33 -4.91 31.26
C THR A 9 13.67 -5.14 29.91
N ASP A 10 14.45 -5.14 28.82
CA ASP A 10 14.02 -5.64 27.50
C ASP A 10 13.18 -6.93 27.66
N TRP A 11 12.02 -6.97 27.01
CA TRP A 11 11.16 -8.15 27.03
C TRP A 11 10.66 -8.46 25.63
N PHE A 12 10.52 -9.76 25.38
CA PHE A 12 9.90 -10.29 24.18
C PHE A 12 8.92 -11.40 24.56
N GLU A 13 7.89 -11.57 23.74
CA GLU A 13 6.91 -12.65 23.84
C GLU A 13 6.76 -13.26 22.46
N ASP A 14 6.79 -14.59 22.41
CA ASP A 14 6.53 -15.38 21.21
C ASP A 14 5.48 -16.45 21.56
N LYS A 15 4.37 -16.43 20.85
CA LYS A 15 3.25 -17.36 21.02
C LYS A 15 2.82 -17.86 19.65
N PHE A 16 2.44 -19.12 19.60
CA PHE A 16 1.86 -19.73 18.42
C PHE A 16 0.82 -20.77 18.84
N GLY A 17 -0.06 -21.11 17.92
CA GLY A 17 -1.08 -22.11 18.18
C GLY A 17 -1.79 -22.56 16.91
N GLU A 18 -2.58 -23.61 17.10
CA GLU A 18 -3.42 -24.20 16.08
C GLU A 18 -4.80 -24.47 16.68
N VAL A 19 -5.84 -24.18 15.91
CA VAL A 19 -7.22 -24.46 16.27
C VAL A 19 -7.76 -25.50 15.29
N ALA A 20 -7.74 -26.76 15.71
CA ALA A 20 -7.98 -27.91 14.83
C ALA A 20 -9.33 -27.86 14.09
N HIS A 21 -10.40 -27.35 14.72
CA HIS A 21 -11.74 -27.33 14.12
C HIS A 21 -11.89 -26.28 13.00
N SER A 22 -11.08 -25.22 13.01
CA SER A 22 -11.05 -24.17 11.98
C SER A 22 -9.85 -24.27 11.05
N GLN A 23 -8.97 -25.27 11.26
CA GLN A 23 -7.67 -25.39 10.59
C GLN A 23 -6.82 -24.11 10.68
N GLU A 24 -7.08 -23.30 11.71
CA GLU A 24 -6.43 -22.02 11.88
C GLU A 24 -5.06 -22.21 12.52
N LYS A 25 -4.04 -21.64 11.90
CA LYS A 25 -2.69 -21.53 12.45
C LYS A 25 -2.38 -20.06 12.69
N TRP A 26 -1.73 -19.75 13.80
CA TRP A 26 -1.37 -18.38 14.12
C TRP A 26 -0.05 -18.33 14.86
N ALA A 27 0.65 -17.22 14.69
CA ALA A 27 1.70 -16.81 15.62
C ALA A 27 1.65 -15.32 15.89
N TYR A 28 2.19 -14.95 17.04
CA TYR A 28 2.24 -13.61 17.57
C TYR A 28 3.57 -13.41 18.27
N LYS A 29 4.31 -12.40 17.85
CA LYS A 29 5.56 -11.96 18.42
C LYS A 29 5.45 -10.49 18.76
N ARG A 30 5.92 -10.11 19.94
CA ARG A 30 6.08 -8.70 20.27
C ARG A 30 7.27 -8.52 21.18
N GLY A 31 7.76 -7.30 21.24
CA GLY A 31 8.75 -6.94 22.22
C GLY A 31 8.80 -5.45 22.44
N HIS A 32 9.54 -5.10 23.48
CA HIS A 32 9.94 -3.74 23.74
C HIS A 32 11.40 -3.71 24.19
N SER A 33 12.04 -2.55 24.06
CA SER A 33 13.36 -2.29 24.62
C SER A 33 13.27 -1.31 25.79
N ALA A 34 14.29 -1.31 26.64
CA ALA A 34 14.48 -0.32 27.70
C ALA A 34 14.59 1.12 27.13
N SER A 35 15.02 1.26 25.87
CA SER A 35 15.05 2.55 25.17
C SER A 35 13.66 3.08 24.81
N GLY A 36 12.59 2.29 24.96
CA GLY A 36 11.21 2.66 24.67
C GLY A 36 10.75 2.30 23.26
N ASP A 37 11.49 1.45 22.54
CA ASP A 37 11.06 0.93 21.25
C ASP A 37 10.10 -0.23 21.45
N ASN A 38 9.09 -0.34 20.59
CA ASN A 38 8.08 -1.39 20.65
C ASN A 38 7.88 -1.98 19.26
N TRP A 39 7.62 -3.28 19.16
CA TRP A 39 7.30 -3.91 17.89
C TRP A 39 6.33 -5.07 18.08
N LEU A 40 5.65 -5.39 16.99
CA LEU A 40 4.63 -6.42 16.91
C LEU A 40 4.71 -7.09 15.54
N GLU A 41 4.59 -8.42 15.52
CA GLU A 41 4.38 -9.24 14.34
C GLU A 41 3.32 -10.30 14.67
N LYS A 42 2.31 -10.44 13.83
CA LYS A 42 1.25 -11.42 14.02
C LYS A 42 0.80 -11.93 12.67
N TRP A 43 0.62 -13.23 12.54
CA TRP A 43 0.11 -13.85 11.32
C TRP A 43 -0.95 -14.90 11.66
N ASN A 44 -1.85 -15.09 10.71
CA ASN A 44 -2.97 -16.00 10.79
C ASN A 44 -3.16 -16.69 9.44
N GLU A 45 -3.43 -17.99 9.45
CA GLU A 45 -3.68 -18.79 8.26
C GLU A 45 -4.88 -19.71 8.52
N ARG A 46 -5.86 -19.63 7.62
CA ARG A 46 -7.04 -20.49 7.51
C ARG A 46 -7.19 -20.89 6.04
N PRO A 47 -7.96 -21.94 5.71
CA PRO A 47 -8.19 -22.34 4.31
C PRO A 47 -8.70 -21.20 3.42
N GLU A 48 -9.58 -20.36 3.96
CA GLU A 48 -10.21 -19.23 3.25
C GLU A 48 -9.37 -17.94 3.25
N GLU A 49 -8.37 -17.83 4.15
CA GLU A 49 -7.69 -16.56 4.39
C GLU A 49 -6.30 -16.72 5.00
N LYS A 50 -5.34 -15.93 4.50
CA LYS A 50 -4.06 -15.71 5.16
C LYS A 50 -3.90 -14.22 5.45
N SER A 51 -3.35 -13.87 6.60
CA SER A 51 -3.05 -12.48 6.92
C SER A 51 -1.83 -12.34 7.81
N ALA A 52 -1.18 -11.19 7.75
CA ALA A 52 -0.26 -10.77 8.80
C ALA A 52 -0.34 -9.26 9.05
N THR A 53 0.08 -8.88 10.25
CA THR A 53 0.28 -7.50 10.66
C THR A 53 1.65 -7.37 11.30
N LYS A 54 2.37 -6.31 10.95
CA LYS A 54 3.60 -5.90 11.60
C LYS A 54 3.49 -4.44 12.00
N SER A 55 4.09 -4.04 13.10
CA SER A 55 4.19 -2.63 13.46
C SER A 55 5.39 -2.39 14.34
N GLY A 56 5.87 -1.16 14.36
CA GLY A 56 6.91 -0.73 15.28
C GLY A 56 6.78 0.74 15.63
N SER A 57 7.28 1.09 16.80
CA SER A 57 7.47 2.48 17.22
C SER A 57 8.77 2.61 17.99
N ASN A 58 9.34 3.81 18.01
CA ASN A 58 10.52 4.12 18.79
C ASN A 58 10.26 5.26 19.78
N ALA A 59 11.14 5.44 20.76
CA ALA A 59 11.00 6.50 21.76
C ALA A 59 11.16 7.92 21.18
N ARG A 60 11.63 8.06 19.94
CA ARG A 60 11.72 9.35 19.26
C ARG A 60 10.36 9.82 18.75
N GLY A 61 9.38 8.92 18.64
CA GLY A 61 8.05 9.22 18.12
C GLY A 61 7.85 8.78 16.67
N ASP A 62 8.77 8.01 16.10
CA ASP A 62 8.56 7.38 14.80
C ASP A 62 7.73 6.10 14.98
N GLU A 63 6.79 5.87 14.06
CA GLU A 63 5.98 4.65 14.05
C GLU A 63 5.67 4.21 12.62
N TRP A 64 5.43 2.91 12.46
CA TRP A 64 5.00 2.31 11.22
C TRP A 64 4.10 1.10 11.47
N SER A 65 3.27 0.78 10.50
CA SER A 65 2.50 -0.45 10.48
C SER A 65 2.40 -1.01 9.06
N GLU A 66 2.28 -2.32 8.97
CA GLU A 66 2.08 -3.07 7.74
C GLU A 66 1.03 -4.14 8.00
N GLN A 67 0.14 -4.34 7.05
CA GLN A 67 -0.79 -5.46 7.05
C GLN A 67 -0.92 -6.02 5.65
N TRP A 68 -1.06 -7.33 5.54
CA TRP A 68 -1.37 -8.00 4.28
C TRP A 68 -2.42 -9.08 4.51
N LYS A 69 -3.18 -9.36 3.45
CA LYS A 69 -4.25 -10.34 3.43
C LYS A 69 -4.34 -11.02 2.07
N GLU A 70 -4.52 -12.32 2.08
CA GLU A 70 -4.90 -13.12 0.93
C GLU A 70 -6.21 -13.84 1.23
N THR A 71 -7.15 -13.84 0.30
CA THR A 71 -8.40 -14.60 0.41
C THR A 71 -8.50 -15.63 -0.71
N PHE A 72 -9.07 -16.78 -0.41
CA PHE A 72 -9.20 -17.91 -1.32
C PHE A 72 -10.68 -18.19 -1.61
N ASP A 73 -10.99 -18.66 -2.81
CA ASP A 73 -12.34 -19.09 -3.18
C ASP A 73 -12.64 -20.53 -2.73
N GLU A 74 -13.82 -21.05 -3.07
CA GLU A 74 -14.28 -22.39 -2.69
C GLU A 74 -13.39 -23.52 -3.26
N ASN A 75 -12.65 -23.25 -4.34
CA ASN A 75 -11.72 -24.20 -4.95
C ASN A 75 -10.30 -24.09 -4.35
N GLY A 76 -10.08 -23.16 -3.42
CA GLY A 76 -8.78 -22.85 -2.85
C GLY A 76 -7.91 -21.98 -3.79
N GLU A 77 -8.49 -21.37 -4.83
CA GLU A 77 -7.78 -20.46 -5.70
C GLU A 77 -7.73 -19.06 -5.08
N LYS A 78 -6.59 -18.36 -5.24
CA LYS A 78 -6.44 -17.01 -4.68
C LYS A 78 -7.36 -16.02 -5.39
N SER A 79 -8.29 -15.45 -4.64
CA SER A 79 -9.28 -14.48 -5.13
C SER A 79 -8.81 -13.03 -4.99
N THR A 80 -8.09 -12.70 -3.92
CA THR A 80 -7.60 -11.33 -3.67
C THR A 80 -6.28 -11.37 -2.90
N THR A 81 -5.36 -10.49 -3.28
CA THR A 81 -4.17 -10.14 -2.48
C THR A 81 -4.29 -8.67 -2.11
N TRP A 82 -4.09 -8.31 -0.85
CA TRP A 82 -4.10 -6.92 -0.41
C TRP A 82 -2.97 -6.67 0.58
N ALA A 83 -2.40 -5.46 0.51
CA ALA A 83 -1.47 -4.97 1.51
C ALA A 83 -1.68 -3.49 1.77
N GLU A 84 -1.37 -3.07 3.00
CA GLU A 84 -1.35 -1.68 3.40
C GLU A 84 -0.15 -1.44 4.32
N LYS A 85 0.51 -0.30 4.15
CA LYS A 85 1.64 0.14 4.96
C LYS A 85 1.49 1.61 5.27
N THR A 86 1.78 1.97 6.51
CA THR A 86 1.74 3.36 6.96
C THR A 86 2.96 3.65 7.80
N GLY A 87 3.35 4.91 7.84
CA GLY A 87 4.33 5.37 8.81
C GLY A 87 4.29 6.86 9.01
N ARG A 88 4.79 7.29 10.17
CA ARG A 88 5.03 8.69 10.48
C ARG A 88 6.29 8.84 11.30
N ASN A 89 6.96 9.97 11.17
CA ASN A 89 8.09 10.33 12.01
C ASN A 89 7.71 11.39 13.04
N ALA A 90 8.59 11.59 14.02
CA ALA A 90 8.42 12.60 15.06
C ALA A 90 8.36 14.05 14.52
N GLN A 91 8.89 14.28 13.31
CA GLN A 91 8.92 15.59 12.67
C GLN A 91 7.58 15.97 12.04
N GLY A 92 6.64 15.02 11.92
CA GLY A 92 5.32 15.24 11.32
C GLY A 92 5.22 14.84 9.85
N ASP A 93 6.23 14.17 9.31
CA ASP A 93 6.10 13.51 8.00
C ASP A 93 5.33 12.21 8.17
N ALA A 94 4.46 11.91 7.22
CA ALA A 94 3.67 10.69 7.18
C ALA A 94 3.58 10.16 5.75
N TRP A 95 3.41 8.84 5.63
CA TRP A 95 3.22 8.17 4.36
C TRP A 95 2.24 7.00 4.51
N TYR A 96 1.60 6.67 3.39
CA TYR A 96 0.63 5.60 3.25
C TYR A 96 0.88 4.89 1.92
N GLU A 97 0.81 3.57 1.93
CA GLU A 97 0.87 2.71 0.75
C GLU A 97 -0.22 1.66 0.85
N THR A 98 -0.92 1.38 -0.24
CA THR A 98 -1.77 0.21 -0.35
C THR A 98 -1.65 -0.40 -1.73
N TRP A 99 -1.81 -1.72 -1.80
CA TRP A 99 -1.85 -2.47 -3.03
C TRP A 99 -2.94 -3.53 -2.96
N LEU A 100 -3.61 -3.74 -4.07
CA LEU A 100 -4.72 -4.66 -4.21
C LEU A 100 -4.61 -5.39 -5.55
N GLU A 101 -4.65 -6.71 -5.51
CA GLU A 101 -4.86 -7.58 -6.66
C GLU A 101 -6.20 -8.28 -6.49
N ARG A 102 -7.00 -8.28 -7.55
CA ARG A 102 -8.23 -9.07 -7.61
C ARG A 102 -8.10 -10.04 -8.76
N ARG A 103 -8.33 -11.32 -8.47
CA ARG A 103 -8.11 -12.41 -9.43
C ARG A 103 -6.68 -12.31 -10.00
N SER A 104 -6.47 -12.83 -11.21
CA SER A 104 -5.18 -12.78 -11.90
C SER A 104 -4.96 -11.50 -12.73
N ASN A 105 -6.00 -10.70 -12.93
CA ASN A 105 -6.07 -9.77 -14.06
C ASN A 105 -6.27 -8.30 -13.67
N TRP A 106 -6.58 -7.99 -12.41
CA TRP A 106 -6.78 -6.62 -11.95
C TRP A 106 -5.83 -6.28 -10.81
N LYS A 107 -5.12 -5.15 -10.92
CA LYS A 107 -4.15 -4.67 -9.92
C LYS A 107 -4.26 -3.16 -9.75
N MET A 108 -4.07 -2.69 -8.53
CA MET A 108 -3.91 -1.26 -8.24
C MET A 108 -2.94 -1.07 -7.06
N ALA A 109 -2.19 0.01 -7.06
CA ALA A 109 -1.64 0.54 -5.82
C ALA A 109 -1.73 2.06 -5.74
N ILE A 110 -1.67 2.53 -4.51
CA ILE A 110 -1.62 3.93 -4.14
C ILE A 110 -0.46 4.08 -3.17
N LYS A 111 0.34 5.11 -3.37
CA LYS A 111 1.39 5.52 -2.45
C LYS A 111 1.33 7.02 -2.30
N GLU A 112 1.23 7.52 -1.08
CA GLU A 112 1.10 8.94 -0.80
C GLU A 112 1.89 9.33 0.45
N GLY A 113 2.19 10.61 0.55
CA GLY A 113 2.88 11.15 1.70
C GLY A 113 2.65 12.63 1.88
N ARG A 114 2.88 13.07 3.11
CA ARG A 114 2.78 14.45 3.53
C ARG A 114 3.94 14.77 4.45
N ASN A 115 4.52 15.94 4.30
CA ASN A 115 5.52 16.42 5.25
C ASN A 115 4.95 17.38 6.29
N ALA A 116 5.76 17.70 7.30
CA ALA A 116 5.42 18.64 8.37
C ALA A 116 5.00 20.04 7.89
N ARG A 117 5.42 20.44 6.68
CA ARG A 117 5.11 21.74 6.06
C ARG A 117 3.78 21.74 5.31
N GLY A 118 3.11 20.60 5.20
CA GLY A 118 1.86 20.44 4.46
C GLY A 118 2.04 20.20 2.97
N GLU A 119 3.27 19.96 2.51
CA GLU A 119 3.51 19.48 1.14
C GLU A 119 3.05 18.03 1.06
N GLU A 120 2.33 17.68 0.00
CA GLU A 120 1.71 16.38 -0.21
C GLU A 120 2.10 15.82 -1.57
N TRP A 121 2.15 14.51 -1.69
CA TRP A 121 2.34 13.85 -2.98
C TRP A 121 1.60 12.52 -3.00
N GLN A 122 1.26 12.06 -4.19
CA GLN A 122 0.61 10.78 -4.42
C GLN A 122 1.05 10.20 -5.75
N GLU A 123 1.19 8.89 -5.78
CA GLU A 123 1.43 8.07 -6.95
C GLU A 123 0.40 6.94 -6.94
N LYS A 124 -0.30 6.76 -8.04
CA LYS A 124 -1.25 5.69 -8.27
C LYS A 124 -0.84 4.94 -9.51
N TRP A 125 -0.97 3.63 -9.49
CA TRP A 125 -0.81 2.80 -10.68
C TRP A 125 -1.87 1.73 -10.70
N GLY A 126 -2.22 1.28 -11.90
CA GLY A 126 -3.19 0.23 -12.08
C GLY A 126 -3.01 -0.52 -13.38
N GLU A 127 -3.58 -1.72 -13.39
CA GLU A 127 -3.63 -2.63 -14.51
C GLU A 127 -4.96 -3.38 -14.48
N ASP A 128 -5.65 -3.42 -15.63
CA ASP A 128 -6.85 -4.23 -15.83
C ASP A 128 -6.69 -5.01 -17.14
N LEU A 129 -6.61 -6.33 -17.04
CA LEU A 129 -6.45 -7.23 -18.17
C LEU A 129 -7.73 -8.02 -18.39
N HIS A 130 -8.09 -8.28 -19.63
CA HIS A 130 -9.26 -9.08 -19.97
C HIS A 130 -8.86 -10.37 -20.68
N GLU A 131 -9.68 -11.41 -20.56
CA GLU A 131 -9.42 -12.74 -21.14
C GLU A 131 -9.37 -12.73 -22.67
N ASP A 132 -10.00 -11.75 -23.30
CA ASP A 132 -9.97 -11.55 -24.76
C ASP A 132 -8.66 -10.88 -25.24
N GLY A 133 -7.70 -10.67 -24.35
CA GLY A 133 -6.42 -10.05 -24.63
C GLY A 133 -6.46 -8.52 -24.70
N SER A 134 -7.60 -7.89 -24.42
CA SER A 134 -7.68 -6.43 -24.20
C SER A 134 -7.25 -6.05 -22.79
N GLY A 135 -6.99 -4.76 -22.56
CA GLY A 135 -6.64 -4.27 -21.22
C GLY A 135 -6.06 -2.88 -21.20
N GLU A 136 -5.65 -2.43 -20.02
CA GLU A 136 -4.97 -1.17 -19.80
C GLU A 136 -3.95 -1.22 -18.66
N LYS A 137 -2.95 -0.34 -18.75
CA LYS A 137 -2.01 0.00 -17.68
C LYS A 137 -1.92 1.51 -17.59
N TRP A 138 -1.82 2.04 -16.38
CA TRP A 138 -1.73 3.49 -16.18
C TRP A 138 -0.96 3.84 -14.91
N CYS A 139 -0.49 5.08 -14.87
CA CYS A 139 0.11 5.69 -13.69
C CYS A 139 -0.28 7.17 -13.62
N GLN A 140 -0.53 7.64 -12.41
CA GLN A 140 -0.81 9.03 -12.11
C GLN A 140 0.04 9.45 -10.93
N LYS A 141 0.85 10.49 -11.09
CA LYS A 141 1.68 11.05 -10.04
C LYS A 141 1.42 12.53 -9.91
N TRP A 142 1.24 13.01 -8.69
CA TRP A 142 1.15 14.44 -8.42
C TRP A 142 1.83 14.81 -7.11
N ALA A 143 2.20 16.08 -7.00
CA ALA A 143 2.62 16.72 -5.76
C ALA A 143 1.96 18.09 -5.61
N LYS A 144 1.79 18.52 -4.37
CA LYS A 144 1.21 19.80 -3.96
C LYS A 144 2.17 20.45 -2.98
N ASP A 145 2.60 21.68 -3.27
CA ASP A 145 3.43 22.45 -2.36
C ASP A 145 2.61 23.09 -1.23
N ASN A 146 3.30 23.76 -0.29
CA ASN A 146 2.65 24.44 0.83
C ASN A 146 1.82 25.68 0.42
N ALA A 147 2.01 26.19 -0.79
CA ALA A 147 1.22 27.27 -1.37
C ALA A 147 -0.03 26.76 -2.10
N GLY A 148 -0.19 25.43 -2.19
CA GLY A 148 -1.31 24.78 -2.86
C GLY A 148 -1.10 24.58 -4.36
N ASN A 149 0.06 24.92 -4.92
CA ASN A 149 0.35 24.68 -6.33
C ASN A 149 0.52 23.17 -6.53
N ARG A 150 -0.16 22.64 -7.54
CA ARG A 150 -0.12 21.23 -7.89
C ARG A 150 0.67 21.04 -9.18
N HIS A 151 1.38 19.93 -9.28
CA HIS A 151 2.01 19.50 -10.52
C HIS A 151 2.01 17.99 -10.58
N GLY A 152 1.99 17.45 -11.79
CA GLY A 152 1.92 16.01 -11.94
C GLY A 152 2.30 15.53 -13.33
N LYS A 153 2.46 14.21 -13.40
CA LYS A 153 2.62 13.47 -14.65
C LYS A 153 1.71 12.27 -14.59
N SER A 154 1.09 11.98 -15.71
CA SER A 154 0.22 10.83 -15.84
C SER A 154 0.52 10.15 -17.18
N TRP A 155 0.37 8.84 -17.25
CA TRP A 155 0.44 8.11 -18.51
C TRP A 155 -0.46 6.89 -18.48
N GLY A 156 -0.84 6.41 -19.67
CA GLY A 156 -1.57 5.16 -19.81
C GLY A 156 -1.38 4.53 -21.18
N ASP A 157 -1.62 3.23 -21.24
CA ASP A 157 -1.65 2.43 -22.45
C ASP A 157 -2.85 1.51 -22.36
N ARG A 158 -3.78 1.63 -23.32
CA ARG A 158 -4.95 0.77 -23.47
C ARG A 158 -4.88 0.08 -24.81
N TRP A 159 -5.18 -1.21 -24.85
CA TRP A 159 -5.22 -1.98 -26.09
C TRP A 159 -6.52 -2.77 -26.20
N GLY A 160 -6.93 -3.04 -27.44
CA GLY A 160 -8.12 -3.81 -27.74
C GLY A 160 -7.85 -5.32 -27.75
N LYS A 161 -8.88 -6.07 -28.14
CA LYS A 161 -8.88 -7.53 -28.25
C LYS A 161 -7.64 -8.06 -28.96
N ASP A 162 -7.09 -9.18 -28.48
CA ASP A 162 -5.88 -9.82 -28.98
C ASP A 162 -4.64 -8.89 -28.99
N GLY A 163 -4.62 -7.87 -28.13
CA GLY A 163 -3.53 -6.88 -28.10
C GLY A 163 -3.55 -5.87 -29.26
N LYS A 164 -4.66 -5.77 -30.00
CA LYS A 164 -4.75 -4.96 -31.23
C LYS A 164 -5.49 -3.64 -31.04
N GLY A 165 -5.00 -2.62 -31.73
CA GLY A 165 -5.50 -1.26 -31.58
C GLY A 165 -5.24 -0.72 -30.17
N GLY A 166 -5.68 0.49 -29.88
CA GLY A 166 -5.47 1.06 -28.57
C GLY A 166 -5.29 2.57 -28.55
N HIS A 167 -5.04 3.07 -27.36
CA HIS A 167 -4.72 4.46 -27.09
C HIS A 167 -3.60 4.51 -26.05
N ARG A 168 -2.48 5.15 -26.42
CA ARG A 168 -1.43 5.51 -25.49
C ARG A 168 -1.46 7.00 -25.26
N TRP A 169 -1.27 7.41 -24.02
CA TRP A 169 -1.26 8.82 -23.66
C TRP A 169 -0.24 9.07 -22.55
N GLY A 170 0.20 10.32 -22.49
CA GLY A 170 0.93 10.84 -21.36
C GLY A 170 0.87 12.35 -21.33
N GLU A 171 0.82 12.88 -20.12
CA GLU A 171 0.64 14.29 -19.84
C GLU A 171 1.54 14.74 -18.69
N GLU A 172 1.96 15.99 -18.75
CA GLU A 172 2.57 16.70 -17.64
C GLU A 172 1.80 18.00 -17.45
N TRP A 173 1.33 18.23 -16.23
CA TRP A 173 0.41 19.31 -15.91
C TRP A 173 0.86 20.08 -14.67
N SER A 174 0.37 21.29 -14.54
CA SER A 174 0.54 22.15 -13.37
C SER A 174 -0.75 22.89 -13.10
N ASN A 175 -1.27 22.76 -11.89
CA ASN A 175 -2.61 23.19 -11.49
C ASN A 175 -3.66 22.61 -12.45
N ASP A 176 -4.32 23.47 -13.23
CA ASP A 176 -5.35 23.07 -14.19
C ASP A 176 -4.83 23.08 -15.65
N ASP A 177 -3.55 23.35 -15.86
CA ASP A 177 -2.94 23.50 -17.18
C ASP A 177 -2.09 22.28 -17.56
N VAL A 178 -2.31 21.72 -18.76
CA VAL A 178 -1.44 20.68 -19.31
C VAL A 178 -0.32 21.33 -20.13
N ASN A 179 0.91 21.16 -19.64
CA ASN A 179 2.12 21.75 -20.22
C ASN A 179 2.69 20.93 -21.37
N LYS A 180 2.52 19.60 -21.34
CA LYS A 180 3.12 18.70 -22.33
C LYS A 180 2.28 17.45 -22.51
N TRP A 181 2.23 16.99 -23.76
CA TRP A 181 1.60 15.74 -24.17
C TRP A 181 2.60 14.83 -24.90
N TRP A 182 2.37 13.51 -24.82
CA TRP A 182 3.08 12.53 -25.64
C TRP A 182 2.21 11.30 -25.94
N HIS A 183 2.52 10.61 -27.04
CA HIS A 183 1.92 9.36 -27.54
C HIS A 183 0.49 9.39 -28.12
N ASP A 184 -0.15 10.56 -28.24
CA ASP A 184 -1.53 10.69 -28.73
C ASP A 184 -1.79 9.94 -30.05
N THR A 185 -2.52 8.83 -29.96
CA THR A 185 -3.23 8.18 -31.06
C THR A 185 -4.72 8.41 -30.84
N ASP A 186 -5.42 9.13 -31.73
CA ASP A 186 -6.85 9.51 -31.66
C ASP A 186 -7.71 8.79 -30.58
N GLY A 187 -8.17 9.50 -29.53
CA GLY A 187 -9.16 8.93 -28.59
C GLY A 187 -9.17 9.43 -27.14
N ARG A 188 -9.01 10.74 -26.88
CA ARG A 188 -9.13 11.33 -25.53
C ARG A 188 -10.38 10.81 -24.78
N PRO A 189 -10.25 10.17 -23.60
CA PRO A 189 -11.36 10.07 -22.65
C PRO A 189 -11.73 11.48 -22.16
N ALA A 190 -12.99 11.85 -22.28
CA ALA A 190 -13.46 13.12 -21.74
C ALA A 190 -13.37 13.10 -20.20
N GLY A 191 -12.76 14.13 -19.61
CA GLY A 191 -12.78 14.34 -18.16
C GLY A 191 -11.62 13.72 -17.36
N CYS A 192 -10.45 13.52 -17.96
CA CYS A 192 -9.20 13.72 -17.23
C CYS A 192 -9.00 15.22 -17.00
#